data_AF-A0A6L5QFJ9-F1
#
_entry.id   AF-A0A6L5QFJ9-F1
#
_cell.length_a   1.000
_cell.length_b   1.000
_cell.length_c   1.000
_cell.angle_alpha   90.00
_cell.angle_beta   90.00
_cell.angle_gamma   90.00
#
_symmetry.space_group_name_H-M   'P 1'
#
loop_
_entity.id
_entity.type
_entity.pdbx_description
1 polymer ?
#
loop_
_entity_poly.entity_id
_entity_poly.type
_entity_poly.pdbx_seq_one_letter_code
_entity_poly.pdbx_strand_id
1 'polypeptide(L)' 'MSIYHREGQRAFTEFAAALAEEQAAAHELAQCAKIDAYHLVAQDVFKRLTAAHAKTTAAFEQIECFRVNGAS' A
#
# COMPACT_ATOMS: atom_id res chain seq x y z
N MET A 1 28.08 -11.50 -6.92
CA MET A 1 27.82 -11.33 -5.47
C MET A 1 26.65 -10.37 -5.31
N SER A 2 25.66 -10.77 -4.52
CA SER A 2 24.30 -10.24 -4.43
C SER A 2 24.21 -8.73 -4.11
N ILE A 3 24.00 -7.91 -5.14
CA ILE A 3 23.68 -6.47 -5.01
C ILE A 3 22.20 -6.29 -4.60
N TYR A 4 21.38 -7.32 -4.85
CA TYR A 4 19.95 -7.35 -4.55
C TYR A 4 19.60 -7.26 -3.07
N HIS A 5 20.55 -7.42 -2.13
CA HIS A 5 20.18 -7.45 -0.73
C HIS A 5 19.71 -6.08 -0.20
N ARG A 6 20.40 -4.98 -0.55
CA ARG A 6 20.00 -3.63 -0.10
C ARG A 6 18.81 -3.08 -0.89
N GLU A 7 18.81 -3.28 -2.21
CA GLU A 7 17.70 -2.82 -3.07
C GLU A 7 16.42 -3.61 -2.77
N GLY A 8 16.53 -4.93 -2.54
CA GLY A 8 15.42 -5.76 -2.08
C GLY A 8 14.91 -5.33 -0.71
N GLN A 9 15.79 -5.21 0.30
CA GLN A 9 15.38 -4.71 1.63
C GLN A 9 14.62 -3.39 1.56
N ARG A 10 15.09 -2.47 0.72
CA ARG A 10 14.43 -1.19 0.49
C ARG A 10 13.05 -1.37 -0.16
N ALA A 11 12.94 -2.12 -1.24
CA ALA A 11 11.67 -2.37 -1.93
C ALA A 11 10.63 -3.03 -1.01
N PHE A 12 11.02 -4.03 -0.21
CA PHE A 12 10.14 -4.66 0.77
C PHE A 12 9.72 -3.70 1.89
N THR A 13 10.61 -2.80 2.33
CA THR A 13 10.29 -1.78 3.34
C THR A 13 9.33 -0.73 2.77
N GLU A 14 9.56 -0.28 1.54
CA GLU A 14 8.69 0.67 0.84
C GLU A 14 7.30 0.09 0.61
N PHE A 15 7.20 -1.20 0.23
CA PHE A 15 5.93 -1.90 0.16
C PHE A 15 5.22 -1.98 1.52
N ALA A 16 5.92 -2.35 2.59
CA ALA A 16 5.34 -2.43 3.93
C ALA A 16 4.80 -1.07 4.41
N ALA A 17 5.51 0.02 4.12
CA ALA A 17 5.08 1.37 4.44
C ALA A 17 3.82 1.78 3.63
N ALA A 18 3.81 1.52 2.32
CA ALA A 18 2.66 1.81 1.47
C ALA A 18 1.41 1.03 1.90
N LEU A 19 1.56 -0.25 2.23
CA LEU A 19 0.48 -1.09 2.72
C LEU A 19 -0.08 -0.59 4.06
N ALA A 20 0.78 -0.12 4.97
CA ALA A 20 0.35 0.45 6.24
C ALA A 20 -0.47 1.74 6.04
N GLU A 21 -0.07 2.61 5.10
CA GLU A 21 -0.85 3.80 4.73
C GLU A 21 -2.24 3.43 4.17
N GLU A 22 -2.30 2.44 3.28
CA GLU A 22 -3.56 1.96 2.70
C GLU A 22 -4.49 1.37 3.77
N GLN A 23 -3.96 0.55 4.69
CA GLN A 23 -4.72 -0.02 5.79
C GLN A 23 -5.27 1.06 6.73
N ALA A 24 -4.48 2.10 7.01
CA ALA A 24 -4.95 3.23 7.83
C ALA A 24 -6.12 3.96 7.16
N ALA A 25 -6.01 4.25 5.85
CA ALA A 25 -7.09 4.90 5.09
C ALA A 25 -8.35 4.02 5.00
N ALA A 26 -8.19 2.71 4.79
CA ALA A 26 -9.30 1.76 4.78
C ALA A 26 -9.99 1.67 6.15
N HIS A 27 -9.21 1.69 7.24
CA HIS A 27 -9.75 1.70 8.59
C HIS A 27 -10.57 2.97 8.86
N GLU A 28 -10.04 4.14 8.46
CA GLU A 28 -10.75 5.42 8.58
C GLU A 28 -12.07 5.40 7.78
N LEU A 29 -12.07 4.84 6.57
CA LEU A 29 -13.27 4.68 5.75
C LEU A 29 -14.31 3.79 6.45
N ALA A 30 -13.87 2.70 7.08
CA ALA A 30 -14.75 1.82 7.85
C ALA A 30 -15.36 2.53 9.07
N GLN A 31 -14.66 3.47 9.70
CA GLN A 31 -15.24 4.30 10.77
C GLN A 31 -16.28 5.30 10.23
N CYS A 32 -16.15 5.78 8.99
CA CYS A 32 -17.13 6.69 8.38
C CYS A 32 -18.52 6.06 8.24
N ALA A 33 -18.61 4.72 8.11
CA ALA A 33 -19.87 4.00 8.08
C ALA A 33 -20.67 4.10 9.40
N LYS A 34 -20.06 4.61 10.48
CA LYS A 34 -20.69 4.80 11.79
C LYS A 34 -21.25 6.21 12.01
N ILE A 35 -21.17 7.10 11.01
CA ILE A 35 -21.52 8.52 11.14
C ILE A 35 -22.65 8.87 10.14
N ASP A 36 -23.70 9.55 10.61
CA ASP A 36 -24.90 9.89 9.83
C ASP A 36 -24.65 10.85 8.64
N ALA A 37 -23.49 11.51 8.58
CA ALA A 37 -23.07 12.43 7.52
C ALA A 37 -21.93 11.86 6.62
N TYR A 38 -21.93 10.55 6.39
CA TYR A 38 -20.85 9.81 5.74
C TYR A 38 -20.45 10.32 4.34
N HIS A 39 -21.37 10.90 3.56
CA HIS A 39 -21.13 11.21 2.14
C HIS A 39 -19.98 12.19 1.86
N LEU A 40 -19.78 13.22 2.69
CA LEU A 40 -18.70 14.20 2.51
C LEU A 40 -17.36 13.70 3.04
N VAL A 41 -17.36 13.11 4.25
CA VAL A 41 -16.14 12.56 4.87
C VAL A 41 -15.62 11.37 4.08
N ALA A 42 -16.52 10.50 3.59
CA ALA A 42 -16.13 9.36 2.78
C ALA A 42 -15.47 9.79 1.48
N GLN A 43 -15.87 10.90 0.84
CA GLN A 43 -15.29 11.31 -0.45
C GLN A 43 -13.78 11.58 -0.36
N ASP A 44 -13.33 12.31 0.67
CA ASP A 44 -11.91 12.61 0.84
C ASP A 44 -11.12 11.42 1.37
N VAL A 45 -11.74 10.57 2.20
CA VAL A 45 -11.14 9.30 2.62
C VAL A 45 -10.99 8.35 1.42
N PHE A 46 -11.98 8.29 0.52
CA PHE A 46 -11.91 7.51 -0.73
C PHE A 46 -10.77 7.99 -1.62
N LYS A 47 -10.60 9.30 -1.82
CA LYS A 47 -9.46 9.84 -2.59
C LYS A 47 -8.12 9.41 -1.99
N ARG A 48 -7.98 9.49 -0.67
CA ARG A 48 -6.75 9.06 0.04
C ARG A 48 -6.53 7.55 -0.06
N LEU A 49 -7.59 6.75 0.07
CA LEU A 49 -7.52 5.30 -0.10
C LEU A 49 -7.09 4.92 -1.52
N THR A 50 -7.69 5.55 -2.55
CA THR A 50 -7.31 5.31 -3.95
C THR A 50 -5.84 5.69 -4.20
N ALA A 51 -5.38 6.82 -3.67
CA ALA A 51 -3.99 7.24 -3.79
C ALA A 51 -3.03 6.27 -3.07
N ALA A 52 -3.39 5.82 -1.85
CA ALA A 52 -2.61 4.85 -1.10
C ALA A 52 -2.55 3.49 -1.82
N HIS A 53 -3.68 3.01 -2.32
CA HIS A 53 -3.77 1.78 -3.11
C HIS A 53 -2.86 1.83 -4.33
N ALA A 54 -2.86 2.93 -5.09
CA ALA A 54 -1.96 3.10 -6.24
C ALA A 54 -0.47 3.02 -5.85
N LYS A 55 -0.09 3.58 -4.69
CA LYS A 55 1.28 3.45 -4.17
C LYS A 55 1.60 1.99 -3.81
N THR A 56 0.68 1.31 -3.14
CA THR A 56 0.85 -0.10 -2.76
C THR A 56 1.01 -0.97 -3.99
N THR A 57 0.19 -0.79 -5.04
CA THR A 57 0.30 -1.52 -6.30
C THR A 57 1.67 -1.30 -6.95
N ALA A 58 2.12 -0.04 -7.06
CA ALA A 58 3.42 0.27 -7.63
C ALA A 58 4.59 -0.33 -6.82
N ALA A 59 4.51 -0.31 -5.48
CA ALA A 59 5.51 -0.93 -4.62
C ALA A 59 5.46 -2.48 -4.70
N PHE A 60 4.27 -3.06 -4.90
CA PHE A 60 4.10 -4.49 -5.08
C PHE A 60 4.77 -4.99 -6.37
N GLU A 61 4.62 -4.27 -7.48
CA GLU A 61 5.28 -4.58 -8.75
C GLU A 61 6.82 -4.64 -8.61
N GLN A 62 7.39 -3.76 -7.78
CA GLN A 62 8.83 -3.75 -7.51
C GLN A 62 9.28 -5.01 -6.75
N ILE A 63 8.49 -5.49 -5.79
CA ILE A 63 8.83 -6.71 -5.06
C ILE A 63 8.47 -7.98 -5.83
N GLU A 64 7.51 -7.93 -6.77
CA GLU A 64 7.17 -9.05 -7.64
C GLU A 64 8.35 -9.47 -8.53
N CYS A 65 9.22 -8.53 -8.89
CA CYS A 65 10.46 -8.81 -9.62
C CYS A 65 11.36 -9.84 -8.91
N PHE A 66 11.24 -10.01 -7.57
CA PHE A 66 11.98 -11.03 -6.82
C PHE A 66 11.34 -12.43 -6.87
N ARG A 67 10.09 -12.57 -7.33
CA ARG A 67 9.36 -13.84 -7.39
C ARG A 67 10.01 -14.88 -8.33
N VAL A 68 10.65 -14.42 -9.41
CA VAL A 68 11.15 -15.29 -10.49
C VAL A 68 12.59 -15.79 -10.23
N ASN A 69 13.35 -15.14 -9.33
CA ASN A 69 14.76 -15.48 -9.06
C ASN A 69 14.97 -16.49 -7.91
N GLY A 70 13.90 -17.09 -7.38
CA GLY A 70 13.95 -18.09 -6.29
C GLY A 70 13.90 -19.55 -6.74
N ALA A 71 13.89 -19.83 -8.05
CA ALA A 71 13.86 -21.17 -8.62
C ALA A 71 15.09 -21.40 -9.51
N SER A 72 16.23 -21.63 -8.90
CA SER A 72 17.42 -22.20 -9.55
C SER A 72 18.27 -22.92 -8.52
#